data_AF-A0A536ZIM8-F1
#
_entry.id   AF-A0A536ZIM8-F1
#
_cell.length_a   1.000
_cell.length_b   1.000
_cell.length_c   1.000
_cell.angle_alpha   90.00
_cell.angle_beta   90.00
_cell.angle_gamma   90.00
#
_symmetry.space_group_name_H-M   'P 1'
#
loop_
_entity.id
_entity.type
_entity.pdbx_description
1 polymer ?
#
loop_
_entity_poly.entity_id
_entity_poly.type
_entity_poly.pdbx_seq_one_letter_code
_entity_poly.pdbx_strand_id
1 'polypeptide(L)'
;RVFITMPYLVPDEGLLQALQTAALRGVEVTLVVPLQIDQYLVGLGQRSYYDELMEAGVRICRYGKRFLHAKCVTIDDTIAWIGS
;
A
#
# COMPACT_ATOMS: atom_id res chain seq x y z
N ARG A 1 -3.95 13.54 -2.23
CA ARG A 1 -2.85 12.59 -1.94
C ARG A 1 -3.32 11.56 -0.93
N VAL A 2 -2.96 10.30 -1.13
CA VAL A 2 -3.27 9.18 -0.22
C VAL A 2 -1.97 8.48 0.11
N PHE A 3 -1.68 8.31 1.40
CA PHE A 3 -0.59 7.47 1.89
C PHE A 3 -1.16 6.32 2.69
N ILE A 4 -0.68 5.12 2.42
CA ILE A 4 -1.06 3.93 3.16
C ILE A 4 0.21 3.20 3.57
N THR A 5 0.35 2.93 4.86
CA THR A 5 1.40 2.08 5.41
C THR A 5 0.75 0.83 5.96
N MET A 6 1.20 -0.34 5.53
CA MET A 6 0.75 -1.62 6.06
C MET A 6 1.85 -2.70 5.96
N PRO A 7 1.95 -3.63 6.93
CA PRO A 7 2.93 -4.71 6.86
C PRO A 7 2.63 -5.72 5.75
N TYR A 8 1.35 -5.91 5.44
CA TYR A 8 0.87 -6.93 4.51
C TYR A 8 -0.20 -6.31 3.62
N LEU A 9 0.13 -6.12 2.35
CA LEU A 9 -0.84 -5.70 1.34
C LEU A 9 -1.54 -6.93 0.79
N VAL A 10 -2.77 -7.18 1.26
CA VAL A 10 -3.65 -8.24 0.75
C VAL A 10 -5.02 -7.61 0.48
N PRO A 11 -5.17 -6.86 -0.63
CA PRO A 11 -6.39 -6.13 -0.92
C PRO A 11 -7.48 -7.11 -1.36
N ASP A 12 -8.72 -6.80 -0.99
CA ASP A 12 -9.87 -7.33 -1.70
C ASP A 12 -10.05 -6.59 -3.05
N GLU A 13 -10.95 -7.09 -3.88
CA GLU A 13 -11.20 -6.52 -5.21
C GLU A 13 -11.65 -5.05 -5.12
N GLY A 14 -12.45 -4.70 -4.10
CA GLY A 14 -12.91 -3.34 -3.88
C GLY A 14 -11.79 -2.36 -3.55
N LEU A 15 -10.87 -2.73 -2.65
CA LEU A 15 -9.71 -1.90 -2.33
C LEU A 15 -8.77 -1.77 -3.52
N LEU A 16 -8.51 -2.85 -4.25
CA LEU A 16 -7.66 -2.84 -5.44
C LEU A 16 -8.20 -1.84 -6.49
N GLN A 17 -9.48 -1.98 -6.84
CA GLN A 17 -10.15 -1.08 -7.79
C GLN A 17 -10.17 0.38 -7.29
N ALA A 18 -10.39 0.60 -6.00
CA ALA A 18 -10.38 1.94 -5.43
C ALA A 18 -9.01 2.62 -5.54
N LEU A 19 -7.92 1.89 -5.27
CA LEU A 19 -6.55 2.40 -5.40
C LEU A 19 -6.22 2.73 -6.86
N GLN A 20 -6.55 1.82 -7.78
CA GLN A 20 -6.34 2.03 -9.21
C GLN A 20 -7.14 3.22 -9.73
N THR A 21 -8.43 3.30 -9.40
CA THR A 21 -9.31 4.40 -9.82
C THR A 21 -8.82 5.74 -9.29
N ALA A 22 -8.35 5.79 -8.03
CA ALA A 22 -7.78 7.00 -7.47
C ALA A 22 -6.52 7.44 -8.24
N ALA A 23 -5.59 6.52 -8.49
CA ALA A 23 -4.36 6.80 -9.23
C ALA A 23 -4.64 7.25 -10.68
N LEU A 24 -5.54 6.56 -11.39
CA LEU A 24 -5.96 6.91 -12.75
C LEU A 24 -6.66 8.28 -12.84
N ARG A 25 -7.29 8.74 -11.76
CA ARG A 25 -7.87 10.10 -11.65
C ARG A 25 -6.82 11.18 -11.37
N GLY A 26 -5.54 10.82 -11.28
CA GLY A 26 -4.44 11.73 -10.98
C GLY A 26 -4.22 11.99 -9.49
N VAL A 27 -4.85 11.20 -8.60
CA VAL A 27 -4.54 11.27 -7.17
C VAL A 27 -3.19 10.63 -6.92
N GLU A 28 -2.28 11.33 -6.25
CA GLU A 28 -1.03 10.72 -5.79
C GLU A 28 -1.33 9.68 -4.70
N VAL A 29 -1.18 8.40 -5.04
CA VAL A 29 -1.34 7.26 -4.11
C VAL A 29 0.04 6.65 -3.83
N THR A 30 0.42 6.58 -2.57
CA THR A 30 1.68 5.94 -2.12
C THR A 30 1.38 4.82 -1.12
N LEU A 31 1.86 3.62 -1.43
CA LEU A 31 1.87 2.46 -0.55
C LEU A 31 3.26 2.28 0.05
N VAL A 32 3.33 2.18 1.38
CA VAL A 32 4.56 1.88 2.12
C VAL A 32 4.45 0.49 2.72
N VAL A 33 5.32 -0.40 2.27
CA VAL A 33 5.34 -1.82 2.64
C VAL A 33 6.73 -2.20 3.16
N PRO A 34 6.86 -3.20 4.04
CA PRO A 34 8.17 -3.62 4.51
C PRO A 34 8.99 -4.30 3.40
N LEU A 35 10.30 -4.03 3.37
CA LEU A 35 11.24 -4.77 2.55
C LEU A 35 11.49 -6.17 3.13
N GLN A 36 11.62 -6.23 4.46
CA GLN A 36 11.77 -7.45 5.24
C GLN A 36 10.43 -8.16 5.36
N ILE A 37 10.43 -9.48 5.17
CA ILE A 37 9.23 -10.31 5.26
C ILE A 37 9.46 -11.31 6.40
N ASP A 38 8.52 -11.38 7.32
CA ASP A 38 8.45 -12.40 8.38
C ASP A 38 7.61 -13.61 7.96
N GLN A 39 6.67 -13.44 7.03
CA GLN A 39 5.84 -14.52 6.46
C GLN A 39 5.99 -14.63 4.93
N TYR A 40 6.71 -15.66 4.46
CA TYR A 40 7.09 -15.80 3.05
C TYR A 40 5.90 -15.81 2.07
N LEU A 41 4.85 -16.58 2.36
CA LEU A 41 3.66 -16.68 1.49
C LEU A 41 2.91 -15.35 1.39
N VAL A 42 2.76 -14.63 2.50
CA VAL A 42 2.16 -13.29 2.52
C VAL A 42 3.04 -12.30 1.75
N GLY A 43 4.36 -12.45 1.85
CA GLY A 43 5.34 -11.73 1.06
C GLY A 43 5.21 -11.91 -0.45
N LEU A 44 4.89 -13.12 -0.90
CA LEU A 44 4.62 -13.40 -2.32
C LEU A 44 3.24 -12.87 -2.73
N GLY A 45 2.22 -13.11 -1.91
CA GLY A 45 0.85 -12.65 -2.18
C GLY A 45 0.73 -11.13 -2.28
N GLN A 46 1.46 -10.38 -1.45
CA GLN A 46 1.46 -8.92 -1.62
C GLN A 46 2.14 -8.47 -2.92
N ARG A 47 3.23 -9.14 -3.31
CA ARG A 47 4.02 -8.78 -4.50
C ARG A 47 3.28 -9.05 -5.80
N SER A 48 2.35 -10.01 -5.83
CA SER A 48 1.56 -10.28 -7.03
C SER A 48 0.66 -9.12 -7.46
N TYR A 49 0.38 -8.16 -6.57
CA TYR A 49 -0.41 -6.96 -6.90
C TYR A 49 0.45 -5.76 -7.29
N TYR A 50 1.78 -5.84 -7.12
CA TYR A 50 2.63 -4.65 -7.28
C TYR A 50 2.64 -4.13 -8.72
N ASP A 51 2.79 -5.03 -9.69
CA ASP A 51 2.88 -4.65 -11.10
C ASP A 51 1.58 -3.97 -11.54
N GLU A 52 0.43 -4.59 -11.24
CA GLU A 52 -0.90 -4.06 -11.55
C GLU A 52 -1.16 -2.67 -10.91
N LEU A 53 -0.75 -2.48 -9.66
CA LEU A 53 -0.89 -1.20 -8.96
C LEU A 53 0.05 -0.13 -9.52
N MET A 54 1.30 -0.49 -9.83
CA MET A 54 2.27 0.43 -10.42
C MET A 54 1.86 0.86 -11.84
N GLU A 55 1.31 -0.05 -12.64
CA GLU A 55 0.74 0.26 -13.95
C GLU A 55 -0.40 1.29 -13.87
N ALA A 56 -1.23 1.20 -12.83
CA ALA A 56 -2.28 2.18 -12.56
C ALA A 56 -1.76 3.54 -12.03
N GLY A 57 -0.46 3.65 -11.72
CA GLY A 57 0.17 4.88 -11.22
C GLY A 57 0.36 4.94 -9.70
N VAL A 58 0.12 3.84 -8.97
CA VAL A 58 0.37 3.77 -7.53
C VAL A 58 1.87 3.65 -7.25
N ARG A 59 2.40 4.51 -6.37
CA ARG A 59 3.81 4.45 -5.96
C ARG A 59 3.99 3.44 -4.82
N ILE A 60 4.88 2.47 -5.00
CA ILE A 60 5.21 1.49 -3.97
C ILE A 60 6.59 1.78 -3.38
N CYS A 61 6.63 2.11 -2.10
CA CYS A 61 7.83 2.39 -1.32
C CYS A 61 8.12 1.23 -0.37
N ARG A 62 9.35 0.68 -0.42
CA ARG A 62 9.75 -0.45 0.44
C ARG A 62 10.63 0.03 1.60
N TYR A 63 10.18 -0.21 2.84
CA TYR A 63 10.90 0.19 4.05
C TYR A 63 11.96 -0.84 4.45
N GLY A 64 13.24 -0.45 4.41
CA GLY A 64 14.38 -1.36 4.54
C GLY A 64 15.04 -1.52 5.91
N LYS A 65 14.77 -0.65 6.89
CA LYS A 65 15.56 -0.62 8.14
C LYS A 65 15.20 -1.76 9.10
N ARG A 66 13.92 -2.02 9.28
CA ARG A 66 13.33 -3.03 10.19
C ARG A 66 11.99 -3.48 9.63
N PHE A 67 11.43 -4.53 10.20
CA PHE A 67 10.05 -4.91 9.90
C PHE A 67 9.09 -3.77 10.29
N LEU A 68 8.34 -3.27 9.31
CA LEU A 68 7.38 -2.18 9.48
C LEU A 68 6.00 -2.73 9.74
N HIS A 69 5.59 -2.73 11.01
CA HIS A 69 4.29 -3.27 11.43
C HIS A 69 3.21 -2.18 11.63
N ALA A 70 3.47 -0.95 11.19
CA ALA A 70 2.52 0.15 11.28
C ALA A 70 1.36 -0.07 10.30
N LYS A 71 0.13 0.26 10.73
CA LYS A 71 -1.05 0.33 9.89
C LYS A 71 -1.59 1.74 9.98
N CYS A 72 -1.41 2.53 8.95
CA CYS A 72 -1.97 3.86 8.92
C CYS A 72 -2.33 4.29 7.51
N VAL A 73 -3.33 5.16 7.43
CA VAL A 73 -3.77 5.79 6.20
C VAL A 73 -3.84 7.29 6.47
N THR A 74 -3.34 8.11 5.56
CA THR A 74 -3.59 9.55 5.57
C THR A 74 -4.13 9.99 4.22
N ILE A 75 -5.18 10.80 4.25
CA ILE A 75 -5.80 11.37 3.04
C ILE A 75 -5.68 12.88 3.15
N ASP A 76 -5.03 13.45 2.14
CA ASP A 76 -4.71 14.87 2.05
C ASP A 76 -4.05 15.38 3.34
N ASP A 77 -4.63 16.42 3.92
CA ASP A 77 -4.20 17.04 5.18
C ASP A 77 -5.31 17.01 6.24
N THR A 78 -6.34 16.20 6.02
CA THR A 78 -7.61 16.29 6.76
C THR A 78 -7.97 15.00 7.48
N ILE A 79 -7.48 13.85 7.03
CA ILE A 79 -7.84 12.55 7.60
C ILE A 79 -6.57 11.74 7.87
N ALA A 80 -6.51 11.18 9.08
CA ALA A 80 -5.53 10.19 9.46
C ALA A 80 -6.22 9.05 10.22
N TRP A 81 -5.93 7.81 9.82
CA TRP A 81 -6.32 6.60 10.51
C TRP A 81 -5.09 5.83 10.96
N ILE A 82 -5.14 5.35 12.19
CA ILE A 82 -4.09 4.55 12.81
C ILE A 82 -4.74 3.29 13.35
N GLY A 83 -4.24 2.14 12.91
CA GLY A 83 -4.69 0.82 13.34
C GLY A 83 -3.64 0.09 14.18
N SER A 84 -4.02 -1.08 14.66
CA SER A 84 -3.19 -2.00 15.45
C SER A 84 -2.63 -3.15 14.62
#